data_AF-A0A5Q0SHK7-F1
#
_entry.id   AF-A0A5Q0SHK7-F1
#
_cell.length_a   1.000
_cell.length_b   1.000
_cell.length_c   1.000
_cell.angle_alpha   90.00
_cell.angle_beta   90.00
_cell.angle_gamma   90.00
#
_symmetry.space_group_name_H-M   'P 1'
#
loop_
_entity.id
_entity.type
_entity.pdbx_description
1 polymer ?
#
loop_
_entity_poly.entity_id
_entity_poly.type
_entity_poly.pdbx_seq_one_letter_code
_entity_poly.pdbx_strand_id
1 'polypeptide(L)' 'MTTLKKVDEQTFELEITGTVTISFKLEDEFIKKVDNIARNLGYANRSDFIRDAIISYLGYLKRNGDHSNNLDPEQY' A
#
# COMPACT_ATOMS: atom_id res chain seq x y z
N MET A 1 -16.31 -0.07 -4.86
CA MET A 1 -17.25 0.04 -6.00
C MET A 1 -16.43 -0.18 -7.25
N THR A 2 -16.93 -1.02 -8.16
CA THR A 2 -16.25 -1.26 -9.44
C THR A 2 -16.90 -0.34 -10.46
N THR A 3 -16.12 0.58 -11.03
CA THR A 3 -16.60 1.54 -12.02
C THR A 3 -16.31 0.97 -13.41
N LEU A 4 -17.33 0.80 -14.24
CA LEU A 4 -17.19 0.38 -15.63
C LEU A 4 -17.47 1.59 -16.53
N LYS A 5 -16.49 1.99 -17.31
CA LYS A 5 -16.61 3.09 -18.26
C LYS A 5 -16.37 2.56 -19.68
N LYS A 6 -17.31 2.80 -20.57
CA LYS A 6 -17.12 2.48 -22.00
C LYS A 6 -16.21 3.53 -22.62
N VAL A 7 -15.12 3.10 -23.26
CA VAL A 7 -14.16 3.99 -23.94
C VAL A 7 -14.50 4.08 -25.43
N ASP A 8 -14.84 2.97 -26.07
CA ASP A 8 -15.32 2.91 -27.46
C ASP A 8 -16.22 1.66 -27.69
N GLU A 9 -16.54 1.32 -28.94
CA GLU A 9 -17.41 0.16 -29.27
C GLU A 9 -16.88 -1.20 -28.82
N GLN A 10 -15.56 -1.34 -28.67
CA GLN A 10 -14.89 -2.61 -28.34
C GLN A 10 -14.09 -2.53 -27.03
N THR A 11 -13.90 -1.33 -26.47
CA THR A 11 -13.04 -1.11 -25.30
C THR A 11 -13.83 -0.61 -24.09
N PHE A 12 -13.61 -1.29 -22.96
CA PHE A 12 -14.16 -0.93 -21.66
C PHE A 12 -13.03 -0.75 -20.65
N GLU A 13 -13.07 0.35 -19.92
CA GLU A 13 -12.20 0.65 -18.80
C GLU A 13 -12.87 0.16 -17.52
N LEU A 14 -12.17 -0.72 -16.80
CA LEU A 14 -12.64 -1.33 -15.56
C LEU A 14 -11.75 -0.85 -14.40
N GLU A 15 -12.32 -0.01 -13.54
CA GLU A 15 -11.64 0.45 -12.34
C GLU A 15 -11.94 -0.51 -11.19
N ILE A 16 -10.98 -1.39 -10.89
CA ILE A 16 -11.09 -2.37 -9.80
C ILE A 16 -10.50 -1.78 -8.53
N THR A 17 -11.33 -1.09 -7.75
CA THR A 17 -10.98 -0.69 -6.37
C THR A 17 -11.24 -1.85 -5.40
N GLY A 18 -10.24 -2.71 -5.20
CA GLY A 18 -10.30 -3.85 -4.28
C GLY A 18 -9.31 -3.71 -3.12
N THR A 19 -9.72 -4.10 -1.91
CA THR A 19 -8.79 -4.29 -0.79
C THR A 19 -8.14 -5.66 -0.89
N VAL A 20 -6.82 -5.72 -1.01
CA VAL A 20 -6.06 -6.97 -0.97
C VAL A 20 -5.49 -7.17 0.44
N THR A 21 -5.69 -8.36 1.00
CA THR A 21 -5.08 -8.76 2.27
C THR A 21 -3.81 -9.54 1.99
N ILE A 22 -2.69 -9.10 2.56
CA ILE A 22 -1.41 -9.81 2.50
C ILE A 22 -1.03 -10.34 3.89
N SER A 23 -0.31 -11.45 3.92
CA SER A 23 0.24 -12.04 5.15
C SER A 23 1.75 -12.17 5.02
N PHE A 24 2.49 -11.67 6.00
CA PHE A 24 3.94 -11.80 6.08
C PHE A 24 4.35 -12.15 7.51
N LYS A 25 5.48 -12.86 7.65
CA LYS A 25 6.01 -13.26 8.96
C LYS A 25 7.02 -12.22 9.44
N LEU A 26 6.89 -11.83 10.69
CA LEU A 26 7.85 -10.98 11.41
C LEU A 26 8.10 -11.57 12.79
N GLU A 27 9.21 -11.19 13.40
CA GLU A 27 9.51 -11.54 14.78
C GLU A 27 8.47 -10.94 15.74
N ASP A 28 8.06 -11.74 16.72
CA ASP A 28 7.02 -11.35 17.69
C ASP A 28 7.39 -10.09 18.48
N GLU A 29 8.65 -9.93 18.84
CA GLU A 29 9.12 -8.73 19.55
C GLU A 29 8.96 -7.47 18.71
N PHE A 30 9.24 -7.57 17.41
CA PHE A 30 9.07 -6.46 16.49
C PHE A 30 7.60 -6.10 16.32
N ILE A 31 6.73 -7.11 16.18
CA ILE A 31 5.28 -6.91 16.11
C ILE A 31 4.77 -6.16 17.35
N LYS A 32 5.20 -6.56 18.55
CA LYS A 32 4.80 -5.88 19.80
C LYS A 32 5.24 -4.42 19.84
N LYS A 33 6.44 -4.11 19.33
CA LYS A 33 6.92 -2.72 19.23
C LYS A 33 6.05 -1.91 18.28
N VAL A 34 5.72 -2.48 17.10
CA VAL A 34 4.83 -1.86 16.13
C VAL A 34 3.46 -1.57 16.75
N ASP A 35 2.87 -2.54 17.45
CA ASP A 35 1.55 -2.37 18.10
C ASP A 35 1.57 -1.27 19.16
N ASN A 36 2.62 -1.20 19.99
CA ASN A 36 2.76 -0.15 20.99
C ASN A 36 2.89 1.25 20.35
N ILE A 37 3.68 1.37 19.29
CA ILE A 37 3.83 2.64 18.56
C ILE A 37 2.50 3.06 17.94
N ALA A 38 1.81 2.13 17.26
CA ALA A 38 0.51 2.38 16.65
C ALA A 38 -0.50 2.91 17.68
N ARG A 39 -0.58 2.27 18.85
CA ARG A 39 -1.46 2.72 19.95
C ARG A 39 -1.08 4.09 20.49
N ASN A 40 0.22 4.35 20.69
CA ASN A 40 0.70 5.63 21.21
C ASN A 40 0.42 6.79 20.24
N LEU A 41 0.39 6.51 18.94
CA LEU A 41 0.05 7.46 17.89
C LEU A 41 -1.47 7.58 17.64
N GLY A 42 -2.30 6.82 18.37
CA GLY A 42 -3.76 6.90 18.28
C GLY A 42 -4.39 6.11 17.13
N TYR A 43 -3.64 5.21 16.49
CA TYR A 43 -4.18 4.35 15.43
C TYR A 43 -5.16 3.31 16.00
N ALA A 44 -6.25 3.08 15.27
CA ALA A 44 -7.27 2.10 15.64
C ALA A 44 -6.80 0.65 15.48
N ASN A 45 -5.94 0.38 14.48
CA ASN A 45 -5.39 -0.95 14.23
C ASN A 45 -3.99 -0.88 13.61
N ARG A 46 -3.26 -1.99 13.73
CA ARG A 46 -1.90 -2.15 13.19
C ARG A 46 -1.83 -1.96 11.67
N SER A 47 -2.83 -2.47 10.93
CA SER A 47 -2.81 -2.44 9.47
C SER A 47 -2.84 -1.01 8.92
N ASP A 48 -3.59 -0.12 9.57
CA ASP A 48 -3.66 1.29 9.21
C ASP A 48 -2.33 2.00 9.46
N PHE A 49 -1.72 1.75 10.62
CA PHE A 49 -0.38 2.26 10.92
C PHE A 49 0.67 1.79 9.90
N ILE A 50 0.69 0.48 9.59
CA ILE A 50 1.64 -0.08 8.62
C ILE A 50 1.40 0.50 7.23
N ARG A 51 0.14 0.69 6.83
CA ARG A 51 -0.19 1.28 5.52
C ARG A 51 0.33 2.70 5.40
N ASP A 52 0.12 3.53 6.41
CA ASP A 52 0.64 4.91 6.43
C ASP A 52 2.16 4.95 6.40
N ALA A 53 2.82 4.07 7.16
CA ALA A 53 4.27 3.96 7.18
C ALA A 53 4.83 3.59 5.79
N ILE A 54 4.21 2.64 5.09
CA ILE A 54 4.59 2.25 3.73
C ILE A 54 4.40 3.43 2.76
N ILE A 55 3.24 4.09 2.78
CA ILE A 55 2.96 5.23 1.90
C ILE A 55 3.95 6.36 2.14
N SER A 56 4.23 6.68 3.41
CA SER A 56 5.21 7.69 3.80
C SER A 56 6.61 7.35 3.27
N TYR A 57 7.02 6.09 3.42
CA TYR A 57 8.32 5.62 2.92
C TYR A 57 8.41 5.66 1.39
N LEU A 58 7.37 5.23 0.67
CA LEU A 58 7.31 5.36 -0.79
C LEU A 58 7.38 6.84 -1.22
N GLY A 59 6.70 7.73 -0.49
CA GLY A 59 6.77 9.17 -0.72
C GLY A 59 8.18 9.73 -0.48
N TYR A 60 8.88 9.27 0.55
CA TYR A 60 10.28 9.58 0.80
C TYR A 60 11.18 9.08 -0.34
N LEU A 61 11.01 7.83 -0.77
CA LEU A 61 11.78 7.25 -1.88
C LEU A 61 11.56 8.02 -3.18
N LYS A 62 10.32 8.39 -3.52
CA LYS A 62 10.02 9.19 -4.72
C LYS A 62 10.67 10.57 -4.69
N ARG A 63 10.82 11.18 -3.51
CA ARG A 63 11.45 12.51 -3.34
C ARG A 63 12.97 12.45 -3.35
N ASN A 64 13.55 11.35 -2.88
CA ASN A 64 14.99 11.22 -2.64
C ASN A 64 15.69 10.23 -3.57
N GLY A 65 14.96 9.55 -4.46
CA GLY A 65 15.45 8.47 -5.29
C GLY A 65 14.91 8.56 -6.71
N ASP A 66 15.66 9.25 -7.56
CA ASP A 66 15.84 8.92 -8.98
C ASP A 66 17.14 8.11 -9.19
N HIS A 67 17.61 7.38 -8.17
CA HIS A 67 18.81 6.53 -8.24
C HIS A 67 18.66 5.24 -7.43
N SER A 68 17.76 4.35 -7.86
CA SER A 68 18.04 2.93 -8.11
C SER A 68 16.75 2.12 -8.20
N ASN A 69 16.58 1.47 -9.36
CA ASN A 69 15.68 0.37 -9.70
C ASN A 69 14.25 0.72 -10.12
N ASN A 70 14.08 0.68 -11.45
CA ASN A 70 12.89 0.26 -12.18
C ASN A 70 12.02 -0.72 -11.37
N LEU A 71 10.91 -0.22 -10.82
CA LEU A 71 9.71 -1.03 -10.65
C LEU A 71 8.85 -0.71 -11.86
N ASP A 72 9.02 -1.52 -12.89
CA ASP A 72 8.20 -1.50 -14.09
C ASP A 72 6.74 -1.72 -13.69
N PRO A 73 5.83 -0.75 -13.91
CA PRO A 73 4.43 -0.91 -13.55
C PRO A 73 3.68 -1.92 -14.43
N GLU A 74 4.29 -2.50 -15.48
CA GLU A 74 3.62 -3.42 -16.42
C GLU A 74 3.69 -4.91 -16.06
N GLN A 75 3.88 -5.28 -14.78
CA GLN A 75 3.93 -6.68 -14.34
C GLN A 75 2.76 -7.13 -13.44
N TYR A 76 1.61 -6.45 -13.46
CA TYR A 76 0.38 -6.96 -12.86
C TYR A 76 -0.87 -6.62 -13.67
#